data_AF-K9LCB3-F1
#
_entry.id   AF-K9LCB3-F1
#
_cell.length_a   1.000
_cell.length_b   1.000
_cell.length_c   1.000
_cell.angle_alpha   90.00
_cell.angle_beta   90.00
_cell.angle_gamma   90.00
#
_symmetry.space_group_name_H-M   'P 1'
#
loop_
_entity.id
_entity.type
_entity.pdbx_description
1 polymer ?
#
loop_
_entity_poly.entity_id
_entity_poly.type
_entity_poly.pdbx_seq_one_letter_code
_entity_poly.pdbx_strand_id
1 'polypeptide(L)'
;FTSCCPAWVRWIKGHYPHLTGQLSTAKSPQGMFGAIAKTYFAESKGIDPNRIFSLSLMPCLAKKHECAIPALSDAGAGPDVDVVLTVREVDRLIRSEHIDVKHLAEEEFDVPLGIGTGAGEIFGATGGVMEAALRSAYFLVTGSNPDPDAFAEVRGVQGWKEATFDLVGTPVRVAVASGLGNTQKLLEALEAGEVAYDFVEIMA
;
A
#
# COMPACT_ATOMS: atom_id res chain seq x y z
N PHE A 1 -4.79 -4.03 -11.58
CA PHE A 1 -4.44 -4.61 -10.27
C PHE A 1 -3.63 -3.63 -9.42
N THR A 2 -3.80 -3.67 -8.10
CA THR A 2 -2.90 -2.99 -7.15
C THR A 2 -1.49 -3.59 -7.17
N SER A 3 -0.48 -2.77 -6.88
CA SER A 3 0.96 -3.12 -6.86
C SER A 3 1.63 -2.94 -5.49
N CYS A 4 0.89 -2.53 -4.46
CA CYS A 4 1.44 -2.14 -3.16
C CYS A 4 1.91 -3.30 -2.27
N CYS A 5 1.38 -4.51 -2.48
CA CYS A 5 1.76 -5.72 -1.77
C CYS A 5 2.93 -6.44 -2.49
N PRO A 6 4.15 -6.44 -1.95
CA PRO A 6 5.32 -7.00 -2.63
C PRO A 6 5.27 -8.53 -2.78
N ALA A 7 4.60 -9.24 -1.86
CA ALA A 7 4.39 -10.67 -1.97
C ALA A 7 3.49 -11.01 -3.18
N TRP A 8 2.42 -10.25 -3.38
CA TRP A 8 1.57 -10.34 -4.58
C TRP A 8 2.37 -10.03 -5.86
N VAL A 9 3.13 -8.94 -5.90
CA VAL A 9 3.94 -8.57 -7.07
C VAL A 9 4.96 -9.66 -7.42
N ARG A 10 5.60 -10.27 -6.42
CA ARG A 10 6.50 -11.40 -6.64
C ARG A 10 5.75 -12.63 -7.16
N TRP A 11 4.58 -12.93 -6.59
CA TRP A 11 3.79 -14.09 -6.95
C TRP A 11 3.25 -14.01 -8.38
N ILE A 12 2.66 -12.87 -8.78
CA ILE A 12 2.12 -12.68 -10.14
C ILE A 12 3.23 -12.77 -11.19
N LYS A 13 4.42 -12.22 -10.92
CA LYS A 13 5.58 -12.34 -11.84
C LYS A 13 6.02 -13.79 -12.05
N GLY A 14 5.84 -14.65 -11.05
CA GLY A 14 6.22 -16.06 -11.13
C GLY A 14 5.15 -16.97 -11.73
N HIS A 15 3.86 -16.66 -11.53
CA HIS A 15 2.75 -17.55 -11.89
C HIS A 15 1.92 -17.05 -13.09
N TYR A 16 1.75 -15.73 -13.22
CA TYR A 16 0.95 -15.08 -14.26
C TYR A 16 1.71 -13.91 -14.91
N PRO A 17 2.89 -14.16 -15.52
CA PRO A 17 3.76 -13.09 -16.04
C PRO A 17 3.09 -12.22 -17.11
N HIS A 18 2.17 -12.78 -17.91
CA HIS A 18 1.39 -12.06 -18.92
C HIS A 18 0.43 -11.03 -18.33
N LEU A 19 0.03 -11.17 -17.07
CA LEU A 19 -0.83 -10.20 -16.37
C LEU A 19 -0.04 -9.06 -15.69
N THR A 20 1.29 -9.11 -15.69
CA THR A 20 2.13 -8.08 -15.02
C THR A 20 1.95 -6.69 -15.60
N GLY A 21 1.60 -6.58 -16.89
CA GLY A 21 1.27 -5.30 -17.54
C GLY A 21 -0.01 -4.64 -17.01
N GLN A 22 -0.81 -5.35 -16.22
CA GLN A 22 -2.04 -4.82 -15.59
C GLN A 22 -1.82 -4.36 -14.14
N LEU A 23 -0.61 -4.44 -13.60
CA LEU A 23 -0.27 -3.87 -12.30
C LEU A 23 -0.21 -2.34 -12.41
N SER A 24 -0.70 -1.65 -11.38
CA SER A 24 -0.50 -0.21 -11.26
C SER A 24 1.00 0.11 -11.28
N THR A 25 1.38 1.12 -12.05
CA THR A 25 2.76 1.63 -12.13
C THR A 25 3.18 2.39 -10.87
N ALA A 26 2.22 2.72 -10.01
CA ALA A 26 2.46 3.30 -8.71
C ALA A 26 3.37 2.37 -7.86
N LYS A 27 4.43 2.94 -7.28
CA LYS A 27 5.20 2.28 -6.21
C LYS A 27 4.30 1.98 -5.00
N SER A 28 4.74 1.09 -4.12
CA SER A 28 4.07 0.94 -2.82
C SER A 28 4.28 2.19 -1.95
N PRO A 29 3.42 2.42 -0.92
CA PRO A 29 3.59 3.53 0.00
C PRO A 29 4.99 3.60 0.63
N GLN A 30 5.59 2.44 0.97
CA GLN A 30 6.97 2.37 1.46
C GLN A 30 7.97 2.95 0.45
N GLY A 31 7.89 2.52 -0.81
CA GLY A 31 8.82 2.97 -1.85
C GLY A 31 8.62 4.44 -2.22
N MET A 32 7.36 4.90 -2.26
CA MET A 32 7.05 6.32 -2.47
C MET A 32 7.59 7.18 -1.34
N PHE A 33 7.35 6.79 -0.09
CA PHE A 33 7.79 7.55 1.08
C PHE A 33 9.31 7.66 1.14
N GLY A 34 10.04 6.56 0.93
CA GLY A 34 11.51 6.57 0.91
C GLY A 34 12.07 7.52 -0.16
N ALA A 35 11.51 7.49 -1.37
CA ALA A 35 11.89 8.40 -2.44
C ALA A 35 11.61 9.88 -2.06
N ILE A 36 10.44 10.18 -1.50
CA ILE A 36 10.06 11.54 -1.06
C ILE A 36 10.98 12.03 0.08
N ALA A 37 11.32 11.15 1.03
CA ALA A 37 12.18 11.48 2.16
C ALA A 37 13.60 11.89 1.71
N LYS A 38 14.14 11.20 0.70
CA LYS A 38 15.48 11.48 0.17
C LYS A 38 15.51 12.54 -0.94
N THR A 39 14.35 12.98 -1.44
CA THR A 39 14.26 14.04 -2.47
C THR A 39 13.65 15.30 -1.88
N TYR A 40 12.33 15.38 -1.85
CA TYR A 40 11.57 16.54 -1.39
C TYR A 40 11.95 16.98 0.04
N PHE A 41 12.01 16.04 0.99
CA PHE A 41 12.33 16.40 2.36
C PHE A 41 13.79 16.83 2.51
N ALA A 42 14.73 16.10 1.89
CA ALA A 42 16.15 16.46 1.85
C ALA A 42 16.36 17.89 1.32
N GLU A 43 15.74 18.21 0.18
CA GLU A 43 15.77 19.54 -0.43
C GLU A 43 15.18 20.60 0.50
N SER A 44 13.99 20.36 1.05
CA SER A 44 13.30 21.32 1.93
C SER A 44 14.08 21.66 3.21
N LYS A 45 14.96 20.76 3.66
CA LYS A 45 15.78 20.93 4.87
C LYS A 45 17.25 21.25 4.57
N GLY A 46 17.65 21.32 3.30
CA GLY A 46 19.05 21.51 2.91
C GLY A 46 19.97 20.38 3.38
N ILE A 47 19.46 19.16 3.46
CA ILE A 47 20.20 17.96 3.88
C ILE A 47 20.69 17.24 2.63
N ASP A 48 21.96 16.82 2.61
CA ASP A 48 22.45 15.90 1.58
C ASP A 48 21.67 14.58 1.66
N PRO A 49 20.99 14.14 0.58
CA PRO A 49 20.25 12.89 0.53
C PRO A 49 21.03 11.66 1.00
N ASN A 50 22.35 11.62 0.77
CA ASN A 50 23.21 10.50 1.18
C ASN A 50 23.39 10.41 2.71
N ARG A 51 23.01 11.46 3.44
CA ARG A 51 23.03 11.49 4.92
C ARG A 51 21.71 11.04 5.53
N ILE A 52 20.67 10.79 4.73
CA ILE A 52 19.38 10.32 5.21
C ILE A 52 19.36 8.80 5.20
N PHE A 53 19.12 8.23 6.39
CA PHE A 53 18.88 6.80 6.54
C PHE A 53 17.38 6.56 6.76
N SER A 54 16.72 6.04 5.73
CA SER A 54 15.29 5.74 5.72
C SER A 54 15.02 4.34 6.29
N LEU A 55 14.57 4.33 7.55
CA LEU A 55 14.09 3.15 8.25
C LEU A 55 12.57 3.00 8.12
N SER A 56 12.11 1.87 7.59
CA SER A 56 10.69 1.56 7.43
C SER A 56 10.24 0.49 8.44
N LEU A 57 9.12 0.72 9.13
CA LEU A 57 8.53 -0.21 10.09
C LEU A 57 7.31 -0.87 9.47
N MET A 58 7.31 -2.20 9.34
CA MET A 58 6.32 -2.91 8.53
C MET A 58 5.77 -4.16 9.21
N PRO A 59 4.48 -4.49 9.07
CA PRO A 59 3.92 -5.76 9.51
C PRO A 59 4.25 -6.93 8.53
N CYS A 60 5.21 -6.75 7.62
CA CYS A 60 5.44 -7.66 6.49
C CYS A 60 6.92 -7.97 6.25
N LEU A 61 7.27 -9.25 6.10
CA LEU A 61 8.62 -9.68 5.72
C LEU A 61 8.95 -9.37 4.26
N ALA A 62 7.96 -9.45 3.36
CA ALA A 62 8.17 -9.18 1.94
C ALA A 62 8.57 -7.72 1.67
N LYS A 63 8.28 -6.79 2.59
CA LYS A 63 8.76 -5.40 2.54
C LYS A 63 10.29 -5.29 2.67
N LYS A 64 10.94 -6.21 3.40
CA LYS A 64 12.42 -6.30 3.45
C LYS A 64 13.01 -6.68 2.09
N HIS A 65 12.35 -7.60 1.38
CA HIS A 65 12.75 -7.92 0.02
C HIS A 65 12.48 -6.74 -0.92
N GLU A 66 11.35 -6.07 -0.78
CA GLU A 66 11.01 -4.92 -1.62
C GLU A 66 12.07 -3.82 -1.55
N CYS A 67 12.48 -3.37 -0.36
CA CYS A 67 13.50 -2.31 -0.24
C CYS A 67 14.87 -2.72 -0.79
N ALA A 68 15.15 -4.03 -0.91
CA ALA A 68 16.39 -4.55 -1.49
C ALA A 68 16.36 -4.66 -3.03
N ILE A 69 15.24 -4.32 -3.69
CA ILE A 69 15.14 -4.33 -5.16
C ILE A 69 15.99 -3.18 -5.72
N PRO A 70 17.03 -3.43 -6.55
CA PRO A 70 17.93 -2.37 -7.03
C PRO A 70 17.23 -1.23 -7.79
N ALA A 71 16.13 -1.54 -8.47
CA ALA A 71 15.34 -0.56 -9.20
C ALA A 71 14.58 0.43 -8.30
N LEU A 72 14.48 0.20 -6.99
CA LEU A 72 13.87 1.15 -6.04
C LEU A 72 14.93 2.07 -5.44
N SER A 73 15.48 2.93 -6.29
CA SER A 73 16.57 3.87 -5.98
C SER A 73 16.40 5.21 -6.70
N ASP A 74 15.14 5.60 -6.95
CA ASP A 74 14.80 6.79 -7.74
C ASP A 74 15.28 8.10 -7.10
N ALA A 75 15.56 8.11 -5.79
CA ALA A 75 16.18 9.26 -5.13
C ALA A 75 17.63 9.53 -5.58
N GLY A 76 18.30 8.59 -6.25
CA GLY A 76 19.69 8.75 -6.71
C GLY A 76 20.73 8.78 -5.58
N ALA A 77 20.33 8.44 -4.35
CA ALA A 77 21.14 8.50 -3.13
C ALA A 77 21.11 7.14 -2.41
N GLY A 78 21.44 6.08 -3.15
CA GLY A 78 21.28 4.70 -2.69
C GLY A 78 19.84 4.19 -2.81
N PRO A 79 19.44 3.14 -2.07
CA PRO A 79 18.07 2.63 -2.08
C PRO A 79 17.11 3.68 -1.52
N ASP A 80 15.87 3.73 -2.02
CA ASP A 80 14.85 4.66 -1.50
C ASP A 80 14.55 4.40 -0.01
N VAL A 81 14.60 3.13 0.41
CA VAL A 81 14.46 2.69 1.80
C VAL A 81 15.67 1.83 2.17
N ASP A 82 16.42 2.23 3.19
CA ASP A 82 17.69 1.59 3.56
C ASP A 82 17.48 0.29 4.34
N VAL A 83 16.53 0.29 5.29
CA VAL A 83 16.22 -0.88 6.12
C VAL A 83 14.73 -0.96 6.38
N VAL A 84 14.24 -2.20 6.47
CA VAL A 84 12.90 -2.51 6.97
C VAL A 84 12.99 -3.36 8.23
N LEU A 85 12.36 -2.90 9.31
CA LEU A 85 12.12 -3.68 10.52
C LEU A 85 10.68 -4.15 10.57
N THR A 86 10.49 -5.36 11.06
CA THR A 86 9.16 -5.86 11.38
C THR A 86 8.66 -5.28 12.69
N VAL A 87 7.34 -5.22 12.88
CA VAL A 87 6.72 -4.87 14.17
C VAL A 87 7.29 -5.71 15.33
N ARG A 88 7.61 -6.99 15.08
CA ARG A 88 8.23 -7.88 16.08
C ARG A 88 9.67 -7.49 16.43
N GLU A 89 10.44 -6.97 15.48
CA GLU A 89 11.80 -6.49 15.73
C GLU A 89 11.78 -5.20 16.54
N VAL A 90 10.83 -4.30 16.24
CA VAL A 90 10.63 -3.07 17.01
C VAL A 90 10.16 -3.37 18.43
N ASP A 91 9.19 -4.28 18.63
CA ASP A 91 8.74 -4.69 19.97
C ASP A 91 9.89 -5.24 20.82
N ARG A 92 10.81 -6.01 20.21
CA ARG A 92 12.01 -6.51 20.90
C ARG A 92 12.97 -5.38 21.31
N LEU A 93 13.16 -4.38 20.46
CA LEU A 93 13.99 -3.21 20.75
C LEU A 93 13.40 -2.38 21.89
N ILE A 94 12.10 -2.09 21.84
CA ILE A 94 11.39 -1.38 22.91
C ILE A 94 11.55 -2.10 24.24
N ARG A 95 11.39 -3.44 24.25
CA ARG A 95 11.57 -4.26 25.46
C ARG A 95 13.01 -4.30 25.95
N SER A 96 14.01 -4.34 25.06
CA SER A 96 15.43 -4.35 25.46
C SER A 96 15.87 -3.04 26.08
N GLU A 97 15.25 -1.92 25.66
CA GLU A 97 15.47 -0.60 26.24
C GLU A 97 14.63 -0.35 27.50
N HIS A 98 13.90 -1.36 28.00
CA HIS A 98 13.02 -1.25 29.17
C HIS A 98 11.98 -0.12 29.08
N ILE A 99 11.52 0.20 27.86
CA ILE A 99 10.52 1.24 27.63
C ILE A 99 9.12 0.67 27.92
N ASP A 100 8.40 1.28 28.86
CA ASP A 100 6.99 0.97 29.10
C ASP A 100 6.08 1.86 28.24
N VAL A 101 5.66 1.30 27.10
CA VAL A 101 4.80 1.97 26.12
C VAL A 101 3.45 2.43 26.69
N LYS A 102 2.98 1.84 27.81
CA LYS A 102 1.71 2.23 28.44
C LYS A 102 1.76 3.59 29.11
N HIS A 103 2.97 4.07 29.41
CA HIS A 103 3.20 5.31 30.14
C HIS A 103 3.81 6.41 29.27
N LEU A 104 3.99 6.17 27.97
CA LEU A 104 4.41 7.20 27.03
C LEU A 104 3.28 8.19 26.79
N ALA A 105 3.62 9.47 26.72
CA ALA A 105 2.70 10.49 26.27
C ALA A 105 2.53 10.37 24.74
N GLU A 106 1.32 10.71 24.26
CA GLU A 106 1.09 10.84 22.82
C GLU A 106 1.79 12.11 22.31
N GLU A 107 2.42 11.99 21.15
CA GLU A 107 3.08 13.09 20.44
C GLU A 107 2.65 13.06 18.97
N GLU A 108 2.60 14.24 18.36
CA GLU A 108 2.30 14.36 16.93
C GLU A 108 3.47 13.90 16.07
N PHE A 109 3.17 13.41 14.86
CA PHE A 109 4.21 13.08 13.90
C PHE A 109 4.88 14.34 13.32
N ASP A 110 6.14 14.20 12.91
CA ASP A 110 6.92 15.29 12.33
C ASP A 110 6.35 15.81 11.00
N VAL A 111 6.35 17.14 10.84
CA VAL A 111 5.96 17.80 9.60
C VAL A 111 7.16 18.02 8.65
N PRO A 112 6.99 17.87 7.32
CA PRO A 112 5.72 17.73 6.59
C PRO A 112 5.27 16.28 6.32
N LEU A 113 6.09 15.26 6.59
CA LEU A 113 5.83 13.89 6.13
C LEU A 113 4.93 13.05 7.06
N GLY A 114 4.61 13.55 8.25
CA GLY A 114 3.80 12.85 9.26
C GLY A 114 2.28 12.99 9.10
N ILE A 115 1.81 13.77 8.12
CA ILE A 115 0.37 14.02 7.94
C ILE A 115 -0.27 12.83 7.22
N GLY A 116 -1.21 12.17 7.91
CA GLY A 116 -2.04 11.09 7.36
C GLY A 116 -3.49 11.50 7.14
N THR A 117 -4.20 10.77 6.27
CA THR A 117 -5.66 10.87 6.13
C THR A 117 -6.31 9.56 6.55
N GLY A 118 -7.61 9.57 6.85
CA GLY A 118 -8.36 8.34 7.13
C GLY A 118 -8.33 7.33 5.99
N ALA A 119 -8.12 7.78 4.74
CA ALA A 119 -7.91 6.89 3.61
C ALA A 119 -6.54 6.19 3.69
N GLY A 120 -5.49 6.86 4.17
CA GLY A 120 -4.19 6.25 4.41
C GLY A 120 -4.22 5.23 5.56
N GLU A 121 -4.95 5.53 6.62
CA GLU A 121 -5.02 4.69 7.82
C GLU A 121 -5.60 3.30 7.54
N ILE A 122 -6.60 3.21 6.65
CA ILE A 122 -7.27 1.94 6.34
C ILE A 122 -6.44 1.01 5.43
N PHE A 123 -5.30 1.44 4.87
CA PHE A 123 -4.48 0.61 3.95
C PHE A 123 -4.08 -0.75 4.53
N GLY A 124 -3.97 -0.87 5.85
CA GLY A 124 -3.59 -2.11 6.54
C GLY A 124 -4.69 -3.19 6.54
N ALA A 125 -5.95 -2.83 6.25
CA ALA A 125 -7.06 -3.76 6.19
C ALA A 125 -7.33 -4.21 4.74
N THR A 126 -7.78 -5.46 4.56
CA THR A 126 -8.22 -5.94 3.25
C THR A 126 -9.40 -5.10 2.75
N GLY A 127 -9.28 -4.57 1.54
CA GLY A 127 -10.24 -3.64 0.94
C GLY A 127 -9.99 -2.17 1.26
N GLY A 128 -9.04 -1.88 2.15
CA GLY A 128 -8.72 -0.51 2.53
C GLY A 128 -8.02 0.26 1.41
N VAL A 129 -7.18 -0.40 0.60
CA VAL A 129 -6.55 0.24 -0.56
C VAL A 129 -7.58 0.54 -1.64
N MET A 130 -8.52 -0.39 -1.87
CA MET A 130 -9.64 -0.23 -2.77
C MET A 130 -10.52 0.94 -2.34
N GLU A 131 -10.93 0.97 -1.07
CA GLU A 131 -11.75 2.05 -0.52
C GLU A 131 -11.04 3.41 -0.61
N ALA A 132 -9.75 3.49 -0.26
CA ALA A 132 -8.97 4.72 -0.37
C ALA A 132 -8.83 5.22 -1.81
N ALA A 133 -8.61 4.31 -2.75
CA ALA A 133 -8.53 4.62 -4.17
C ALA A 133 -9.89 5.11 -4.70
N LEU A 134 -10.99 4.45 -4.34
CA LEU A 134 -12.35 4.83 -4.75
C LEU A 134 -12.74 6.20 -4.19
N ARG A 135 -12.42 6.50 -2.93
CA ARG A 135 -12.63 7.84 -2.34
C ARG A 135 -11.92 8.94 -3.14
N SER A 136 -10.66 8.69 -3.49
CA SER A 136 -9.86 9.64 -4.27
C SER A 136 -10.37 9.77 -5.70
N ALA A 137 -10.71 8.65 -6.36
CA ALA A 137 -11.28 8.65 -7.70
C ALA A 137 -12.62 9.41 -7.74
N TYR A 138 -13.50 9.20 -6.76
CA TYR A 138 -14.76 9.92 -6.63
C TYR A 138 -14.53 11.44 -6.50
N PHE A 139 -13.60 11.86 -5.63
CA PHE A 139 -13.27 13.27 -5.48
C PHE A 139 -12.72 13.88 -6.77
N LEU A 140 -11.82 13.18 -7.46
CA LEU A 140 -11.23 13.65 -8.71
C LEU A 140 -12.26 13.80 -9.85
N VAL A 141 -13.31 12.96 -9.87
CA VAL A 141 -14.37 13.01 -10.87
C VAL A 141 -15.45 14.03 -10.52
N THR A 142 -15.85 14.12 -9.25
CA THR A 142 -17.01 14.93 -8.82
C THR A 142 -16.65 16.30 -8.26
N GLY A 143 -15.40 16.50 -7.82
CA GLY A 143 -14.97 17.68 -7.07
C GLY A 143 -15.43 17.71 -5.61
N SER A 144 -16.06 16.65 -5.11
CA SER A 144 -16.58 16.56 -3.74
C SER A 144 -16.25 15.22 -3.09
N ASN A 145 -16.13 15.20 -1.76
CA ASN A 145 -15.88 13.95 -1.05
C ASN A 145 -17.16 13.09 -1.02
N PRO A 146 -17.03 11.76 -1.21
CA PRO A 146 -18.16 10.86 -1.06
C PRO A 146 -18.58 10.74 0.41
N ASP A 147 -19.74 10.13 0.64
CA ASP A 147 -20.15 9.71 1.99
C ASP A 147 -19.09 8.78 2.61
N PRO A 148 -18.79 8.89 3.92
CA PRO A 148 -17.80 8.05 4.59
C PRO A 148 -17.98 6.54 4.36
N ASP A 149 -19.22 6.08 4.17
CA ASP A 149 -19.58 4.67 3.97
C ASP A 149 -19.95 4.31 2.54
N ALA A 150 -19.70 5.20 1.57
CA ALA A 150 -20.03 5.01 0.15
C ALA A 150 -19.40 3.75 -0.49
N PHE A 151 -18.37 3.16 0.13
CA PHE A 151 -17.67 1.97 -0.35
C PHE A 151 -17.57 0.87 0.71
N ALA A 152 -18.53 0.79 1.63
CA ALA A 152 -18.47 -0.17 2.73
C ALA A 152 -18.45 -1.64 2.25
N GLU A 153 -18.95 -1.94 1.05
CA GLU A 153 -19.03 -3.30 0.49
C GLU A 153 -17.66 -3.95 0.25
N VAL A 154 -16.58 -3.17 0.13
CA VAL A 154 -15.23 -3.74 -0.02
C VAL A 154 -14.57 -4.08 1.33
N ARG A 155 -15.20 -3.71 2.45
CA ARG A 155 -14.73 -4.01 3.81
C ARG A 155 -14.99 -5.48 4.20
N GLY A 156 -14.40 -5.92 5.30
CA GLY A 156 -14.64 -7.25 5.88
C GLY A 156 -13.63 -8.32 5.44
N VAL A 157 -13.76 -9.52 6.02
CA VAL A 157 -12.74 -10.59 6.00
C VAL A 157 -13.01 -11.70 4.99
N GLN A 158 -14.02 -11.54 4.13
CA GLN A 158 -14.28 -12.50 3.06
C GLN A 158 -13.09 -12.57 2.10
N GLY A 159 -12.72 -13.78 1.70
CA GLY A 159 -11.51 -14.04 0.92
C GLY A 159 -11.53 -13.45 -0.49
N TRP A 160 -12.72 -13.33 -1.09
CA TRP A 160 -12.97 -12.67 -2.36
C TRP A 160 -14.26 -11.87 -2.20
N LYS A 161 -14.17 -10.56 -2.43
CA LYS A 161 -15.27 -9.59 -2.39
C LYS A 161 -15.39 -8.92 -3.74
N GLU A 162 -16.62 -8.58 -4.13
CA GLU A 162 -16.93 -7.92 -5.39
C GLU A 162 -17.97 -6.84 -5.13
N ALA A 163 -17.83 -5.72 -5.82
CA ALA A 163 -18.80 -4.65 -5.78
C ALA A 163 -18.81 -3.91 -7.12
N THR A 164 -19.92 -3.25 -7.44
CA THR A 164 -19.99 -2.32 -8.56
C THR A 164 -20.47 -0.99 -8.03
N PHE A 165 -19.68 0.06 -8.23
CA PHE A 165 -20.00 1.41 -7.79
C PHE A 165 -20.28 2.30 -9.00
N ASP A 166 -21.28 3.16 -8.91
CA ASP A 166 -21.53 4.17 -9.94
C ASP A 166 -20.70 5.42 -9.66
N LEU A 167 -19.74 5.72 -10.55
CA LEU A 167 -19.03 7.00 -10.55
C LEU A 167 -19.61 7.88 -11.66
N VAL A 168 -20.63 8.67 -11.31
CA VAL A 168 -21.26 9.66 -12.21
C VAL A 168 -21.74 9.02 -13.52
N GLY A 169 -22.50 7.93 -13.41
CA GLY A 169 -23.03 7.17 -14.55
C GLY A 169 -22.03 6.19 -15.18
N THR A 170 -20.79 6.11 -14.67
CA THR A 170 -19.82 5.09 -15.10
C THR A 170 -19.79 3.96 -14.07
N PRO A 171 -20.26 2.74 -14.41
CA PRO A 171 -20.17 1.61 -13.51
C PRO A 171 -18.71 1.16 -13.39
N VAL A 172 -18.19 1.15 -12.17
CA VAL A 172 -16.83 0.69 -11.84
C VAL A 172 -16.96 -0.63 -11.08
N ARG A 173 -16.60 -1.72 -11.74
CA ARG A 173 -16.61 -3.07 -11.16
C ARG A 173 -15.30 -3.32 -10.46
N VAL A 174 -15.36 -3.64 -9.19
CA VAL A 174 -14.17 -3.85 -8.37
C VAL A 174 -14.18 -5.21 -7.70
N ALA A 175 -12.99 -5.74 -7.47
CA ALA A 175 -12.80 -6.92 -6.65
C ALA A 175 -11.65 -6.74 -5.65
N VAL A 176 -11.79 -7.41 -4.51
CA VAL A 176 -10.76 -7.48 -3.48
C VAL A 176 -10.54 -8.94 -3.13
N ALA A 177 -9.31 -9.43 -3.31
CA ALA A 177 -8.92 -10.76 -2.84
C ALA A 177 -7.91 -10.67 -1.71
N SER A 178 -8.16 -11.46 -0.65
CA SER A 178 -7.29 -11.60 0.50
C SER A 178 -6.75 -13.03 0.56
N GLY A 179 -5.43 -13.17 0.57
CA GLY A 179 -4.70 -14.43 0.48
C GLY A 179 -4.45 -14.87 -0.97
N LEU A 180 -3.24 -15.38 -1.21
CA LEU A 180 -2.84 -15.88 -2.53
C LEU A 180 -3.69 -17.07 -3.03
N GLY A 181 -4.26 -17.87 -2.11
CA GLY A 181 -5.18 -18.95 -2.49
C GLY A 181 -6.51 -18.45 -3.08
N ASN A 182 -7.05 -17.33 -2.57
CA ASN A 182 -8.23 -16.69 -3.15
C ASN A 182 -7.88 -15.90 -4.41
N THR A 183 -6.68 -15.32 -4.43
CA THR A 183 -6.12 -14.67 -5.62
C THR A 183 -6.06 -15.62 -6.82
N GLN A 184 -5.57 -16.84 -6.61
CA GLN A 184 -5.51 -17.84 -7.68
C GLN A 184 -6.90 -18.14 -8.26
N LYS A 185 -7.90 -18.37 -7.40
CA LYS A 185 -9.30 -18.61 -7.82
C LYS A 185 -9.85 -17.43 -8.63
N LEU A 186 -9.60 -16.20 -8.18
CA LEU A 186 -10.03 -14.99 -8.87
C LEU A 186 -9.39 -14.87 -10.25
N LEU A 187 -8.08 -15.14 -10.37
CA LEU A 187 -7.39 -15.07 -11.66
C LEU A 187 -7.85 -16.16 -12.63
N GLU A 188 -8.08 -17.39 -12.14
CA GLU A 188 -8.64 -18.48 -12.95
C GLU A 188 -10.02 -18.10 -13.51
N ALA A 189 -10.90 -17.49 -12.70
CA ALA A 189 -12.20 -17.00 -13.14
C ALA A 189 -12.10 -15.83 -14.15
N LEU A 190 -11.12 -14.93 -13.98
CA LEU A 190 -10.84 -13.86 -14.94
C LEU A 190 -10.36 -14.41 -16.29
N GLU A 191 -9.46 -15.40 -16.30
CA GLU A 191 -8.95 -16.02 -17.53
C GLU A 191 -10.00 -16.87 -18.24
N ALA A 192 -10.90 -17.52 -17.48
CA ALA A 192 -12.05 -18.23 -18.03
C ALA A 192 -13.14 -17.29 -18.57
N GLY A 193 -13.06 -15.98 -18.29
CA GLY A 193 -14.06 -14.99 -18.69
C GLY A 193 -15.36 -15.09 -17.90
N GLU A 194 -15.36 -15.74 -16.73
CA GLU A 194 -16.51 -15.89 -15.84
C GLU A 194 -16.84 -14.58 -15.12
N VAL A 195 -15.81 -13.79 -14.83
CA VAL A 195 -15.91 -12.48 -14.17
C VAL A 195 -15.09 -11.43 -14.90
N ALA A 196 -15.41 -10.15 -14.69
CA ALA A 196 -14.67 -9.03 -15.26
C ALA A 196 -14.72 -7.81 -14.33
N TYR A 197 -13.54 -7.24 -14.03
CA TYR A 197 -13.39 -6.07 -13.16
C TYR A 197 -12.55 -5.00 -13.82
N ASP A 198 -12.82 -3.75 -13.44
CA ASP A 198 -12.07 -2.58 -13.88
C ASP A 198 -10.90 -2.29 -12.94
N PHE A 199 -11.05 -2.63 -11.65
CA PHE A 199 -9.99 -2.48 -10.66
C PHE A 199 -10.00 -3.62 -9.62
N VAL A 200 -8.82 -4.18 -9.34
CA VAL A 200 -8.68 -5.32 -8.43
C VAL A 200 -7.59 -5.06 -7.40
N GLU A 201 -7.94 -5.15 -6.11
CA GLU A 201 -7.01 -5.17 -4.98
C GLU A 201 -6.63 -6.61 -4.64
N ILE A 202 -5.32 -6.87 -4.48
CA ILE A 202 -4.80 -8.14 -4.00
C ILE A 202 -3.92 -7.92 -2.78
N MET A 203 -4.24 -8.62 -1.69
CA MET A 203 -3.41 -8.73 -0.49
C MET A 203 -3.01 -10.19 -0.28
N ALA A 204 -1.71 -10.45 -0.16
CA ALA A 204 -1.14 -11.81 -0.08
C ALA A 204 -1.28 -12.45 1.30
#